data_AF-C0E467-F1
#
_entry.id   AF-C0E467-F1
#
_cell.length_a   1.000
_cell.length_b   1.000
_cell.length_c   1.000
_cell.angle_alpha   90.00
_cell.angle_beta   90.00
_cell.angle_gamma   90.00
#
_symmetry.space_group_name_H-M   'P 1'
#
loop_
_entity.id
_entity.type
_entity.pdbx_description
1 polymer ?
#
loop_
_entity_poly.entity_id
_entity_poly.type
_entity_poly.pdbx_seq_one_letter_code
_entity_poly.pdbx_strand_id
1 'polypeptide(L)'
;MISVSDFYDYAYNEFRDELWITHESWFFDNDVYIKAGIWTYYGAHYEFYITDATIDLIHTHDRTILEIWDVDPRIERPFYWSDHCIQFVTDDTSMDEPYAAEIRITGSKFFVVPHYYSFEKPQSGPRGFPKPGMTATEIERTTRFQELIFNN
;
A
#
# COMPACT_ATOMS: atom_id res chain seq x y z
N MET A 1 5.34 -0.91 15.34
CA MET A 1 6.50 -0.74 14.46
C MET A 1 6.91 -2.06 13.80
N ILE A 2 7.01 -2.06 12.47
CA ILE A 2 7.44 -3.17 11.60
C ILE A 2 8.51 -2.63 10.65
N SER A 3 9.56 -3.40 10.34
CA SER A 3 10.56 -2.94 9.37
C SER A 3 10.01 -3.01 7.94
N VAL A 4 10.43 -2.08 7.08
CA VAL A 4 10.03 -2.12 5.66
C VAL A 4 10.46 -3.42 4.97
N SER A 5 11.64 -3.94 5.30
CA SER A 5 12.14 -5.18 4.72
C SER A 5 11.27 -6.38 5.10
N ASP A 6 10.89 -6.50 6.38
CA ASP A 6 10.04 -7.60 6.84
C ASP A 6 8.65 -7.54 6.19
N PHE A 7 8.09 -6.34 6.09
CA PHE A 7 6.78 -6.14 5.46
C PHE A 7 6.83 -6.41 3.95
N TYR A 8 7.91 -5.99 3.29
CA TYR A 8 8.10 -6.25 1.88
C TYR A 8 8.28 -7.74 1.58
N ASP A 9 9.09 -8.45 2.37
CA ASP A 9 9.27 -9.89 2.22
C ASP A 9 7.96 -10.65 2.46
N TYR A 10 7.15 -10.19 3.42
CA TYR A 10 5.78 -10.68 3.60
C TYR A 10 4.94 -10.50 2.33
N ALA A 11 4.82 -9.27 1.83
CA ALA A 11 4.01 -8.98 0.64
C ALA A 11 4.49 -9.76 -0.58
N TYR A 12 5.81 -9.85 -0.80
CA TYR A 12 6.34 -10.65 -1.89
C TYR A 12 5.98 -12.13 -1.76
N ASN A 13 6.19 -12.73 -0.58
CA ASN A 13 5.91 -14.16 -0.41
C ASN A 13 4.42 -14.49 -0.47
N GLU A 14 3.55 -13.57 -0.06
CA GLU A 14 2.09 -13.73 -0.14
C GLU A 14 1.60 -13.77 -1.60
N PHE A 15 2.22 -12.98 -2.49
CA PHE A 15 1.68 -12.74 -3.82
C PHE A 15 2.51 -13.25 -5.01
N ARG A 16 3.76 -13.69 -4.80
CA ARG A 16 4.67 -14.05 -5.91
C ARG A 16 4.13 -15.10 -6.90
N ASP A 17 3.17 -15.92 -6.46
CA ASP A 17 2.58 -17.00 -7.26
C ASP A 17 1.15 -16.64 -7.74
N GLU A 18 0.66 -15.43 -7.43
CA GLU A 18 -0.67 -14.94 -7.80
C GLU A 18 -0.67 -14.26 -9.19
N LEU A 19 -1.86 -14.15 -9.80
CA LEU A 19 -2.00 -13.57 -11.14
C LEU A 19 -1.87 -12.04 -11.15
N TRP A 20 -2.37 -11.38 -10.11
CA TRP A 20 -2.28 -9.94 -9.90
C TRP A 20 -2.53 -9.62 -8.42
N ILE A 21 -2.15 -8.40 -8.03
CA ILE A 21 -2.50 -7.77 -6.77
C ILE A 21 -3.31 -6.53 -7.12
N THR A 22 -4.55 -6.46 -6.65
CA THR A 22 -5.38 -5.27 -6.79
C THR A 22 -5.15 -4.34 -5.62
N HIS A 23 -4.93 -3.07 -5.92
CA HIS A 23 -4.82 -1.96 -4.98
C HIS A 23 -5.96 -1.00 -5.19
N GLU A 24 -6.64 -0.63 -4.10
CA GLU A 24 -7.68 0.41 -4.08
C GLU A 24 -7.25 1.51 -3.14
N SER A 25 -7.45 2.78 -3.52
CA SER A 25 -7.06 3.90 -2.66
C SER A 25 -8.16 4.89 -2.35
N TRP A 26 -8.01 5.56 -1.20
CA TRP A 26 -8.86 6.64 -0.74
C TRP A 26 -8.01 7.79 -0.21
N PHE A 27 -8.35 9.00 -0.64
CA PHE A 27 -7.67 10.24 -0.29
C PHE A 27 -8.45 11.00 0.78
N PHE A 28 -7.78 11.36 1.88
CA PHE A 28 -8.38 12.08 3.00
C PHE A 28 -7.53 13.29 3.37
N ASP A 29 -7.97 14.49 2.96
CA ASP A 29 -7.14 15.69 3.01
C ASP A 29 -5.79 15.46 2.31
N ASN A 30 -4.69 15.41 3.05
CA ASN A 30 -3.36 15.10 2.53
C ASN A 30 -2.94 13.64 2.77
N ASP A 31 -3.77 12.81 3.40
CA ASP A 31 -3.43 11.43 3.73
C ASP A 31 -3.97 10.46 2.67
N VAL A 32 -3.29 9.32 2.53
CA VAL A 32 -3.67 8.25 1.59
C VAL A 32 -3.85 6.95 2.34
N TYR A 33 -4.98 6.29 2.08
CA TYR A 33 -5.22 4.92 2.50
C TYR A 33 -5.23 4.01 1.27
N ILE A 34 -4.51 2.90 1.33
CA ILE A 34 -4.45 1.91 0.25
C ILE A 34 -4.78 0.55 0.83
N LYS A 35 -5.63 -0.19 0.15
CA LYS A 35 -5.96 -1.57 0.46
C LYS A 35 -5.47 -2.46 -0.68
N ALA A 36 -4.81 -3.57 -0.36
CA ALA A 36 -4.29 -4.49 -1.36
C ALA A 36 -4.75 -5.94 -1.13
N GLY A 37 -5.00 -6.68 -2.21
CA GLY A 37 -5.36 -8.09 -2.17
C GLY A 37 -5.48 -8.70 -3.57
N ILE A 38 -5.52 -10.04 -3.68
CA ILE A 38 -5.82 -10.73 -4.96
C ILE A 38 -7.15 -10.21 -5.53
N TRP A 39 -8.10 -10.01 -4.62
CA TRP A 39 -9.34 -9.28 -4.83
C TRP A 39 -9.70 -8.56 -3.54
N THR A 40 -9.55 -7.24 -3.53
CA THR A 40 -9.90 -6.34 -2.41
C THR A 40 -11.32 -6.56 -1.91
N TYR A 41 -12.27 -6.95 -2.77
CA TYR A 41 -13.65 -7.27 -2.39
C TYR A 41 -13.76 -8.44 -1.40
N TYR A 42 -12.88 -9.45 -1.49
CA TYR A 42 -12.91 -10.62 -0.61
C TYR A 42 -12.08 -10.45 0.67
N GLY A 43 -11.23 -9.44 0.72
CA GLY A 43 -10.42 -9.11 1.88
C GLY A 43 -9.14 -8.38 1.51
N ALA A 44 -8.62 -7.59 2.44
CA ALA A 44 -7.26 -7.07 2.33
C ALA A 44 -6.27 -8.15 2.77
N HIS A 45 -5.16 -8.28 2.08
CA HIS A 45 -3.98 -9.00 2.57
C HIS A 45 -3.02 -8.01 3.23
N TYR A 46 -2.96 -6.77 2.72
CA TYR A 46 -2.35 -5.68 3.48
C TYR A 46 -3.05 -4.35 3.23
N GLU A 47 -2.80 -3.41 4.13
CA GLU A 47 -3.30 -2.05 4.06
C GLU A 47 -2.15 -1.07 4.36
N PHE A 48 -2.12 0.06 3.65
CA PHE A 48 -1.26 1.21 3.95
C PHE A 48 -2.10 2.38 4.44
N TYR A 49 -1.54 3.15 5.36
CA TYR A 49 -1.94 4.52 5.65
C TYR A 49 -0.71 5.42 5.61
N ILE A 50 -0.74 6.46 4.79
CA ILE A 50 0.39 7.34 4.50
C ILE A 50 -0.02 8.76 4.83
N THR A 51 0.71 9.42 5.72
CA THR A 51 0.38 10.78 6.16
C THR A 51 1.10 11.82 5.31
N ASP A 52 0.45 12.97 5.07
CA ASP A 52 1.01 14.09 4.29
C ASP A 52 1.59 13.65 2.94
N ALA A 53 0.82 12.88 2.19
CA ALA A 53 1.26 12.23 0.98
C ALA A 53 1.27 13.16 -0.24
N THR A 54 2.25 12.96 -1.10
CA THR A 54 2.31 13.51 -2.46
C THR A 54 2.38 12.37 -3.47
N ILE A 55 1.73 12.55 -4.62
CA ILE A 55 1.58 11.50 -5.63
C ILE A 55 2.09 12.00 -6.96
N ASP A 56 3.00 11.23 -7.55
CA ASP A 56 3.48 11.41 -8.91
C ASP A 56 3.01 10.23 -9.76
N LEU A 57 2.47 10.54 -10.94
CA LEU A 57 2.13 9.57 -11.97
C LEU A 57 3.20 9.61 -13.05
N ILE A 58 3.78 8.46 -13.35
CA ILE A 58 4.84 8.30 -14.35
C ILE A 58 4.27 7.44 -15.48
N HIS A 59 4.59 7.81 -16.73
CA HIS A 59 4.10 7.11 -17.94
C HIS A 59 2.58 7.08 -18.09
N THR A 60 1.86 7.92 -17.35
CA THR A 60 0.43 8.16 -17.54
C THR A 60 0.05 9.55 -17.04
N HIS A 61 -0.99 10.12 -17.64
CA HIS A 61 -1.67 11.32 -17.15
C HIS A 61 -3.09 11.02 -16.65
N ASP A 62 -3.52 9.75 -16.75
CA ASP A 62 -4.83 9.32 -16.31
C ASP A 62 -4.85 9.17 -14.79
N ARG A 63 -5.59 10.04 -14.12
CA ARG A 63 -5.71 10.03 -12.67
C ARG A 63 -6.70 8.98 -12.16
N THR A 64 -7.51 8.36 -13.04
CA THR A 64 -8.47 7.32 -12.62
C THR A 64 -7.77 6.06 -12.11
N ILE A 65 -6.52 5.82 -12.54
CA ILE A 65 -5.67 4.75 -12.01
C ILE A 65 -5.43 4.85 -10.50
N LEU A 66 -5.59 6.04 -9.91
CA LEU A 66 -5.45 6.21 -8.47
C LEU A 66 -6.63 5.61 -7.69
N GLU A 67 -7.79 5.40 -8.31
CA GLU A 67 -8.93 4.77 -7.64
C GLU A 67 -8.68 3.27 -7.45
N ILE A 68 -8.16 2.61 -8.48
CA ILE A 68 -7.84 1.18 -8.50
C ILE A 68 -6.75 0.90 -9.52
N TRP A 69 -5.77 0.06 -9.17
CA TRP A 69 -4.76 -0.45 -10.09
C TRP A 69 -4.37 -1.88 -9.74
N ASP A 70 -3.85 -2.60 -10.72
CA ASP A 70 -3.33 -3.94 -10.54
C ASP A 70 -1.80 -3.95 -10.73
N VAL A 71 -1.12 -4.85 -10.01
CA VAL A 71 0.31 -5.16 -10.18
C VAL A 71 0.42 -6.65 -10.49
N ASP A 72 1.15 -7.03 -11.54
CA ASP A 72 1.46 -8.45 -11.83
C ASP A 72 2.71 -8.89 -11.06
N PRO A 73 2.58 -9.65 -9.95
CA PRO A 73 3.69 -10.02 -9.10
C PRO A 73 4.64 -11.05 -9.73
N ARG A 74 4.31 -11.58 -10.92
CA ARG A 74 5.14 -12.51 -11.69
C ARG A 74 6.17 -11.77 -12.54
N ILE A 75 5.92 -10.49 -12.82
CA ILE A 75 6.80 -9.60 -13.60
C ILE A 75 7.48 -8.61 -12.67
N GLU A 76 6.69 -7.98 -11.80
CA GLU A 76 7.11 -6.93 -10.90
C GLU A 76 7.05 -7.37 -9.45
N ARG A 77 7.70 -6.62 -8.57
CA ARG A 77 7.49 -6.77 -7.13
C ARG A 77 6.19 -6.08 -6.73
N PRO A 78 5.52 -6.48 -5.63
CA PRO A 78 4.27 -5.86 -5.20
C PRO A 78 4.34 -4.32 -5.06
N PHE A 79 5.51 -3.81 -4.69
CA PHE A 79 5.88 -2.40 -4.70
C PHE A 79 7.40 -2.28 -4.54
N TYR A 80 7.97 -1.12 -4.85
CA TYR A 80 9.34 -0.74 -4.52
C TYR A 80 9.33 0.35 -3.44
N TRP A 81 10.41 0.51 -2.70
CA TRP A 81 10.54 1.60 -1.72
C TRP A 81 11.92 2.23 -1.72
N SER A 82 11.95 3.52 -1.38
CA SER A 82 13.16 4.32 -1.12
C SER A 82 12.77 5.57 -0.35
N ASP A 83 13.52 5.99 0.66
CA ASP A 83 13.41 7.33 1.28
C ASP A 83 11.96 7.84 1.51
N HIS A 84 11.16 7.12 2.30
CA HIS A 84 9.76 7.47 2.57
C HIS A 84 8.89 7.61 1.31
N CYS A 85 9.21 6.79 0.31
CA CYS A 85 8.46 6.68 -0.91
C CYS A 85 8.19 5.22 -1.20
N ILE A 86 6.97 4.93 -1.62
CA ILE A 86 6.59 3.66 -2.22
C ILE A 86 6.25 3.88 -3.69
N GLN A 87 6.55 2.89 -4.51
CA GLN A 87 6.30 2.93 -5.94
C GLN A 87 5.62 1.63 -6.37
N PHE A 88 4.57 1.76 -7.16
CA PHE A 88 3.88 0.64 -7.81
C PHE A 88 4.12 0.74 -9.31
N VAL A 89 4.57 -0.35 -9.92
CA VAL A 89 4.59 -0.50 -11.39
C VAL A 89 3.34 -1.30 -11.74
N THR A 90 2.39 -0.69 -12.42
CA THR A 90 1.10 -1.30 -12.69
C THR A 90 1.21 -2.32 -13.81
N ASP A 91 0.22 -3.20 -13.96
CA ASP A 91 0.10 -4.03 -15.17
C ASP A 91 -0.56 -3.28 -16.34
N ASP A 92 -1.10 -2.08 -16.09
CA ASP A 92 -1.66 -1.21 -17.11
C ASP A 92 -0.56 -0.73 -18.07
N THR A 93 -0.64 -1.26 -19.28
CA THR A 93 0.09 -0.78 -20.45
C THR A 93 -0.91 -0.09 -21.36
N SER A 94 -1.21 1.17 -21.07
CA SER A 94 -2.02 1.98 -21.98
C SER A 94 -1.37 1.89 -23.37
N MET A 95 -2.16 1.59 -24.41
CA MET A 95 -1.63 1.25 -25.74
C MET A 95 -0.75 2.33 -26.37
N ASP A 96 -0.81 3.55 -25.84
CA ASP A 96 -0.09 4.73 -26.33
C ASP A 96 1.27 4.96 -25.65
N GLU A 97 1.56 4.28 -24.53
CA GLU A 97 2.81 4.44 -23.77
C GLU A 97 3.65 3.15 -23.80
N PRO A 98 4.96 3.24 -24.08
CA PRO A 98 5.83 2.05 -24.23
C PRO A 98 6.18 1.38 -22.89
N TYR A 99 5.78 1.99 -21.77
CA TYR A 99 6.08 1.55 -20.41
C TYR A 99 4.77 1.43 -19.62
N ALA A 100 4.76 0.52 -18.64
CA ALA A 100 3.68 0.46 -17.69
C ALA A 100 3.57 1.78 -16.89
N ALA A 101 2.35 2.15 -16.50
CA ALA A 101 2.17 3.27 -15.61
C ALA A 101 2.83 3.00 -14.26
N GLU A 102 3.38 4.04 -13.63
CA GLU A 102 3.91 3.94 -12.27
C GLU A 102 3.23 4.96 -11.36
N ILE A 103 2.85 4.50 -10.18
CA ILE A 103 2.30 5.33 -9.12
C ILE A 103 3.36 5.46 -8.04
N ARG A 104 3.85 6.68 -7.83
CA ARG A 104 4.82 6.98 -6.78
C ARG A 104 4.15 7.80 -5.69
N ILE A 105 4.24 7.33 -4.45
CA ILE A 105 3.64 7.97 -3.28
C ILE A 105 4.72 8.24 -2.24
N THR A 106 5.00 9.51 -2.01
CA THR A 106 5.88 9.98 -0.91
C THR A 106 5.01 10.44 0.24
N GLY A 107 5.48 10.30 1.49
CA GLY A 107 4.75 10.82 2.65
C GLY A 107 5.64 11.00 3.88
N SER A 108 5.11 11.66 4.91
CA SER A 108 5.85 11.89 6.18
C SER A 108 6.04 10.60 6.98
N LYS A 109 5.01 9.76 7.04
CA LYS A 109 5.01 8.48 7.77
C LYS A 109 4.17 7.46 7.04
N PHE A 110 4.60 6.20 7.15
CA PHE A 110 3.94 5.06 6.55
C PHE A 110 3.50 4.14 7.67
N PHE A 111 2.25 3.70 7.62
CA PHE A 111 1.74 2.69 8.53
C PHE A 111 1.14 1.55 7.75
N VAL A 112 1.24 0.34 8.29
CA VAL A 112 0.76 -0.87 7.63
C VAL A 112 -0.05 -1.77 8.52
N VAL A 113 -0.86 -2.60 7.89
CA VAL A 113 -1.53 -3.76 8.49
C VAL A 113 -1.25 -4.97 7.59
N PRO A 114 -0.35 -5.88 7.97
CA PRO A 114 -0.30 -7.20 7.33
C PRO A 114 -1.45 -8.05 7.87
N HIS A 115 -2.28 -8.58 6.97
CA HIS A 115 -3.32 -9.56 7.30
C HIS A 115 -2.72 -10.95 7.04
N TYR A 116 -2.01 -11.48 8.03
CA TYR A 116 -1.50 -12.85 7.97
C TYR A 116 -2.66 -13.81 7.65
N TYR A 117 -2.53 -14.63 6.61
CA TYR A 117 -3.58 -15.58 6.18
C TYR A 117 -3.85 -16.71 7.20
N SER A 118 -3.27 -16.67 8.40
CA SER A 118 -3.83 -17.43 9.51
C SER A 118 -5.18 -16.82 9.85
N PHE A 119 -6.23 -17.63 9.83
CA PHE A 119 -7.57 -17.29 10.33
C PHE A 119 -7.61 -16.83 11.81
N GLU A 120 -6.46 -16.57 12.41
CA GLU A 120 -6.30 -15.77 13.60
C GLU A 120 -6.41 -14.30 13.21
N LYS A 121 -7.67 -13.84 13.14
CA LYS A 121 -8.03 -12.44 13.36
C LYS A 121 -6.96 -11.73 14.20
N PRO A 122 -6.52 -10.50 13.87
CA PRO A 122 -5.91 -9.64 14.87
C PRO A 122 -7.02 -9.26 15.86
N GLN A 123 -7.37 -10.18 16.78
CA GLN A 123 -8.60 -10.09 17.58
C GLN A 123 -8.41 -9.40 18.93
N SER A 124 -7.28 -8.74 19.17
CA SER A 124 -7.03 -8.02 20.43
C SER A 124 -6.30 -6.69 20.25
N GLY A 125 -6.44 -6.05 19.08
CA GLY A 125 -5.95 -4.70 18.82
C GLY A 125 -7.07 -3.66 18.70
N PRO A 126 -6.75 -2.37 18.86
CA PRO A 126 -7.67 -1.29 18.52
C PRO A 126 -8.15 -1.44 17.06
N ARG A 127 -9.46 -1.40 16.83
CA ARG A 127 -10.05 -1.59 15.48
C ARG A 127 -10.36 -0.29 14.75
N GLY A 128 -9.88 0.85 15.28
CA GLY A 128 -10.09 2.15 14.64
C GLY A 128 -9.45 2.18 13.25
N PHE A 129 -10.04 2.99 12.37
CA PHE A 129 -9.34 3.48 11.19
C PHE A 129 -8.62 4.78 11.54
N PRO A 130 -7.42 5.03 11.00
CA PRO A 130 -6.76 6.32 11.09
C PRO A 130 -7.69 7.42 10.57
N LYS A 131 -7.55 8.62 11.12
CA LYS A 131 -8.26 9.81 10.66
C LYS A 131 -7.24 10.91 10.37
N PRO A 132 -7.53 11.80 9.40
CA PRO A 132 -6.69 12.96 9.14
C PRO A 132 -6.35 13.73 10.41
N GLY A 133 -5.07 14.10 10.55
CA GLY A 133 -4.56 14.88 11.68
C GLY A 133 -4.24 14.08 12.95
N MET A 134 -4.41 12.75 12.96
CA MET A 134 -3.91 11.92 14.06
C MET A 134 -2.37 11.90 14.08
N THR A 135 -1.78 12.02 15.26
CA THR A 135 -0.35 11.78 15.45
C THR A 135 0.00 10.30 15.29
N ALA A 136 1.26 9.99 15.00
CA ALA A 136 1.73 8.60 14.89
C ALA A 136 1.40 7.75 16.13
N THR A 137 1.60 8.34 17.32
CA THR A 137 1.26 7.68 18.60
C THR A 137 -0.24 7.41 18.74
N GLU A 138 -1.10 8.31 18.26
CA GLU A 138 -2.55 8.08 18.27
C GLU A 138 -2.96 6.98 17.29
N ILE A 139 -2.35 6.96 16.10
CA ILE A 139 -2.58 5.91 15.09
C ILE A 139 -2.23 4.54 15.68
N GLU A 140 -1.01 4.34 16.18
CA GLU A 140 -0.58 3.04 16.72
C GLU A 140 -1.36 2.64 18.00
N ARG A 141 -1.81 3.60 18.81
CA ARG A 141 -2.56 3.31 20.06
C ARG A 141 -4.04 3.02 19.83
N THR A 142 -4.65 3.58 18.79
CA THR A 142 -6.12 3.57 18.61
C THR A 142 -6.58 2.85 17.36
N THR A 143 -5.65 2.43 16.50
CA THR A 143 -5.93 1.66 15.28
C THR A 143 -5.13 0.36 15.26
N ARG A 144 -5.34 -0.42 14.20
CA ARG A 144 -4.59 -1.66 13.91
C ARG A 144 -3.27 -1.41 13.17
N PHE A 145 -3.02 -0.16 12.75
CA PHE A 145 -1.88 0.21 11.93
C PHE A 145 -0.62 0.31 12.77
N GLN A 146 0.49 -0.16 12.20
CA GLN A 146 1.81 -0.10 12.81
C GLN A 146 2.72 0.75 11.93
N GLU A 147 3.52 1.63 12.55
CA GLU A 147 4.46 2.46 11.78
C GLU A 147 5.51 1.57 11.09
N LEU A 148 5.73 1.80 9.82
CA LEU A 148 6.73 1.14 8.99
C LEU A 148 8.05 1.89 9.14
N ILE A 149 9.10 1.18 9.55
CA ILE A 149 10.42 1.75 9.81
C ILE A 149 11.29 1.53 8.58
N PHE A 150 11.69 2.63 7.94
CA PHE A 150 12.66 2.63 6.85
C PHE A 150 14.06 2.51 7.46
N ASN A 151 14.75 1.41 7.19
CA ASN A 151 16.16 1.29 7.55
C ASN A 151 16.96 2.13 6.54
N ASN A 152 17.66 3.15 7.05
CA ASN A 152 18.62 3.95 6.28
C ASN A 152 19.83 3.11 5.84
#